data_AF-A0A3D1BXG6-F1
#
_entry.id   AF-A0A3D1BXG6-F1
#
_cell.length_a   1.000
_cell.length_b   1.000
_cell.length_c   1.000
_cell.angle_alpha   90.00
_cell.angle_beta   90.00
_cell.angle_gamma   90.00
#
_symmetry.space_group_name_H-M   'P 1'
#
loop_
_entity.id
_entity.type
_entity.pdbx_description
1 polymer ?
#
loop_
_entity_poly.entity_id
_entity_poly.type
_entity_poly.pdbx_seq_one_letter_code
_entity_poly.pdbx_strand_id
1 'polypeptide(L)'
;AIVRDGEGATKFITIQVESGRDDTECRKVAFAIAHSPLIKTAFFASDPNLGRILAAIGYAGIDSLDITKVQLFLGDVLVAEKGGRASSYTEAQGQAVMKHPEISMRILLNRGHAKATIWTCDFSYDYVKINADYRT
;
A
#
# COMPACT_ATOMS: atom_id res chain seq x y z
N ALA A 1 5.93 17.81 -1.15
CA ALA A 1 7.37 17.94 -0.87
C ALA A 1 7.80 16.93 0.20
N ILE A 2 7.25 17.00 1.42
CA ILE A 2 7.67 16.22 2.60
C ILE A 2 7.90 14.71 2.34
N VAL A 3 6.92 13.98 1.80
CA VAL A 3 7.05 12.51 1.66
C VAL A 3 8.12 12.08 0.63
N ARG A 4 8.33 12.88 -0.43
CA ARG A 4 9.39 12.62 -1.42
C ARG A 4 10.79 12.91 -0.86
N ASP A 5 10.85 13.73 0.18
CA ASP A 5 12.07 14.11 0.90
C ASP A 5 12.21 13.34 2.22
N GLY A 6 11.51 12.20 2.35
CA GLY A 6 11.68 11.31 3.49
C GLY A 6 13.12 10.79 3.52
N GLU A 7 13.69 10.67 4.72
CA GLU A 7 15.07 10.23 4.89
C GLU A 7 15.30 8.85 4.23
N GLY A 8 16.19 8.80 3.25
CA GLY A 8 16.47 7.58 2.48
C GLY A 8 15.32 7.09 1.59
N ALA A 9 14.27 7.89 1.36
CA ALA A 9 13.17 7.51 0.48
C ALA A 9 13.64 7.38 -0.98
N THR A 10 13.28 6.28 -1.62
CA THR A 10 13.55 6.02 -3.04
C THR A 10 12.28 5.90 -3.88
N LYS A 11 11.14 5.66 -3.21
CA LYS A 11 9.83 5.51 -3.83
C LYS A 11 8.83 6.43 -3.15
N PHE A 12 7.97 7.05 -3.95
CA PHE A 12 6.78 7.76 -3.51
C PHE A 12 5.55 6.90 -3.75
N ILE A 13 4.77 6.62 -2.71
CA ILE A 13 3.61 5.75 -2.78
C ILE A 13 2.34 6.56 -2.49
N THR A 14 1.39 6.49 -3.40
CA THR A 14 0.03 6.99 -3.22
C THR A 14 -0.88 5.82 -2.90
N ILE A 15 -1.52 5.84 -1.73
CA ILE A 15 -2.50 4.85 -1.31
C ILE A 15 -3.87 5.51 -1.35
N GLN A 16 -4.73 5.04 -2.25
CA GLN A 16 -6.11 5.50 -2.42
C GLN A 16 -7.05 4.40 -1.96
N VAL A 17 -7.83 4.66 -0.91
CA VAL A 17 -8.89 3.76 -0.46
C VAL A 17 -10.22 4.39 -0.84
N GLU A 18 -11.04 3.63 -1.55
CA GLU A 18 -12.29 4.08 -2.15
C GLU A 18 -13.45 3.17 -1.74
N SER A 19 -14.67 3.66 -1.96
CA SER A 19 -15.91 2.95 -1.70
C SER A 19 -16.02 2.44 -0.26
N GLY A 20 -15.46 3.15 0.72
CA GLY A 20 -15.65 2.85 2.13
C GLY A 20 -17.01 3.30 2.64
N ARG A 21 -17.40 2.77 3.79
CA ARG A 21 -18.61 3.19 4.52
C ARG A 21 -18.47 4.63 5.02
N ASP A 22 -17.31 4.98 5.54
CA ASP A 22 -16.99 6.30 6.09
C ASP A 22 -15.49 6.61 5.92
N ASP A 23 -15.10 7.88 6.03
CA ASP A 23 -13.71 8.31 5.83
C ASP A 23 -12.75 7.70 6.87
N THR A 24 -13.24 7.37 8.06
CA THR A 24 -12.43 6.78 9.14
C THR A 24 -12.02 5.37 8.76
N GLU A 25 -12.93 4.57 8.20
CA GLU A 25 -12.66 3.25 7.65
C GLU A 25 -11.60 3.32 6.53
N CYS A 26 -11.76 4.21 5.57
CA CYS A 26 -10.78 4.37 4.48
C CYS A 26 -9.39 4.74 5.01
N ARG A 27 -9.32 5.66 5.99
CA ARG A 27 -8.06 6.04 6.63
C ARG A 27 -7.42 4.91 7.41
N LYS A 28 -8.21 4.09 8.13
CA LYS A 28 -7.70 2.91 8.85
C LYS A 28 -6.96 1.96 7.91
N VAL A 29 -7.56 1.61 6.77
CA VAL A 29 -6.92 0.75 5.75
C VAL A 29 -5.67 1.42 5.19
N ALA A 30 -5.78 2.69 4.81
CA ALA A 30 -4.66 3.42 4.21
C ALA A 30 -3.46 3.52 5.17
N PHE A 31 -3.69 3.81 6.45
CA PHE A 31 -2.64 3.88 7.46
C PHE A 31 -2.06 2.52 7.84
N ALA A 32 -2.86 1.46 7.87
CA ALA A 32 -2.36 0.10 8.11
C ALA A 32 -1.31 -0.29 7.05
N ILE A 33 -1.57 0.05 5.78
CA ILE A 33 -0.62 -0.15 4.68
C ILE A 33 0.57 0.82 4.82
N ALA A 34 0.29 2.11 5.01
CA ALA A 34 1.31 3.17 5.00
C ALA A 34 2.36 3.05 6.11
N HIS A 35 1.95 2.53 7.28
CA HIS A 35 2.83 2.38 8.45
C HIS A 35 3.51 1.01 8.53
N SER A 36 3.13 0.03 7.70
CA SER A 36 3.68 -1.31 7.77
C SER A 36 5.13 -1.35 7.27
N PRO A 37 6.13 -1.68 8.11
CA PRO A 37 7.52 -1.80 7.66
C PRO A 37 7.71 -2.89 6.61
N LEU A 38 6.94 -3.99 6.72
CA LEU A 38 6.97 -5.09 5.75
C LEU A 38 6.50 -4.64 4.37
N ILE A 39 5.49 -3.77 4.29
CA ILE A 39 5.03 -3.24 3.00
C ILE A 39 6.02 -2.21 2.47
N LYS A 40 6.50 -1.30 3.33
CA LYS A 40 7.49 -0.28 2.94
C LYS A 40 8.80 -0.88 2.41
N THR A 41 9.28 -1.97 3.02
CA THR A 41 10.45 -2.72 2.51
C THR A 41 10.17 -3.46 1.21
N ALA A 42 8.94 -3.95 0.99
CA ALA A 42 8.55 -4.53 -0.29
C ALA A 42 8.57 -3.48 -1.43
N PHE A 43 8.11 -2.26 -1.16
CA PHE A 43 8.25 -1.14 -2.11
C PHE A 43 9.70 -0.83 -2.44
N PHE A 44 10.56 -0.76 -1.42
CA PHE A 44 12.00 -0.53 -1.62
C PHE A 44 12.62 -1.61 -2.52
N ALA A 45 12.33 -2.88 -2.23
CA ALA A 45 12.78 -4.02 -3.04
C ALA A 45 12.12 -4.12 -4.42
N SER A 46 11.16 -3.24 -4.72
CA SER A 46 10.28 -3.34 -5.89
C SER A 46 9.57 -4.70 -5.99
N ASP A 47 9.27 -5.35 -4.86
CA ASP A 47 8.65 -6.68 -4.77
C ASP A 47 7.11 -6.54 -4.63
N PRO A 48 6.29 -6.97 -5.61
CA PRO A 48 4.83 -6.89 -5.55
C PRO A 48 4.21 -7.93 -4.60
N ASN A 49 4.57 -7.86 -3.32
CA ASN A 49 4.16 -8.81 -2.29
C ASN A 49 2.71 -8.60 -1.85
N LEU A 50 1.77 -9.15 -2.63
CA LEU A 50 0.33 -9.02 -2.39
C LEU A 50 -0.10 -9.55 -1.02
N GLY A 51 0.55 -10.61 -0.54
CA GLY A 51 0.24 -11.20 0.77
C GLY A 51 0.39 -10.20 1.91
N ARG A 52 1.46 -9.40 1.91
CA ARG A 52 1.69 -8.35 2.91
C ARG A 52 0.60 -7.27 2.86
N ILE A 53 0.21 -6.86 1.66
CA ILE A 53 -0.82 -5.82 1.46
C ILE A 53 -2.19 -6.32 1.93
N LEU A 54 -2.60 -7.51 1.49
CA LEU A 54 -3.88 -8.11 1.89
C LEU A 54 -3.94 -8.38 3.41
N ALA A 55 -2.84 -8.82 4.02
CA ALA A 55 -2.76 -8.97 5.47
C ALA A 55 -2.98 -7.63 6.19
N ALA A 56 -2.38 -6.54 5.71
CA ALA A 56 -2.58 -5.21 6.28
C ALA A 56 -4.00 -4.69 6.16
N ILE A 57 -4.68 -4.96 5.04
CA ILE A 57 -6.11 -4.68 4.90
C ILE A 57 -6.91 -5.49 5.93
N GLY A 58 -6.59 -6.78 6.10
CA GLY A 58 -7.25 -7.68 7.03
C GLY A 58 -7.13 -7.26 8.50
N TYR A 59 -5.98 -6.75 8.93
CA TYR A 59 -5.77 -6.29 10.31
C TYR A 59 -6.09 -4.80 10.53
N ALA A 60 -6.66 -4.08 9.56
CA ALA A 60 -6.92 -2.63 9.64
C ALA A 60 -7.92 -2.20 10.75
N GLY A 61 -8.41 -3.11 11.59
CA GLY A 61 -9.32 -2.81 12.70
C GLY A 61 -10.73 -2.46 12.22
N ILE A 62 -11.21 -3.24 11.23
CA ILE A 62 -12.54 -3.15 10.64
C ILE A 62 -13.19 -4.53 10.73
N ASP A 63 -13.89 -4.81 11.83
CA ASP A 63 -14.41 -6.14 12.17
C ASP A 63 -15.41 -6.73 11.16
N SER A 64 -16.10 -5.86 10.41
CA SER A 64 -17.12 -6.24 9.42
C SER A 64 -16.62 -6.18 7.97
N LEU A 65 -15.31 -6.13 7.76
CA LEU A 65 -14.74 -6.07 6.41
C LEU A 65 -14.78 -7.45 5.74
N ASP A 66 -15.57 -7.56 4.68
CA ASP A 66 -15.60 -8.73 3.81
C ASP A 66 -14.51 -8.63 2.74
N ILE A 67 -13.40 -9.35 2.95
CA ILE A 67 -12.24 -9.36 2.04
C ILE A 67 -12.59 -9.89 0.65
N THR A 68 -13.66 -10.69 0.50
CA THR A 68 -14.08 -11.18 -0.82
C THR A 68 -14.64 -10.08 -1.72
N LYS A 69 -15.05 -8.95 -1.14
CA LYS A 69 -15.53 -7.77 -1.87
C LYS A 69 -14.44 -6.75 -2.17
N VAL A 70 -13.27 -6.89 -1.56
CA VAL A 70 -12.16 -5.96 -1.76
C VAL A 70 -11.52 -6.19 -3.12
N GLN A 71 -11.21 -5.10 -3.82
CA GLN A 71 -10.38 -5.11 -5.01
C GLN A 71 -9.13 -4.26 -4.77
N LEU A 72 -7.97 -4.79 -5.17
CA LEU A 72 -6.68 -4.13 -5.03
C LEU A 72 -6.07 -3.93 -6.42
N PHE A 73 -5.68 -2.70 -6.69
CA PHE A 73 -4.98 -2.31 -7.90
C PHE A 73 -3.60 -1.76 -7.54
N LEU A 74 -2.63 -2.09 -8.38
CA LEU A 74 -1.29 -1.50 -8.37
C LEU A 74 -1.09 -0.81 -9.72
N GLY A 75 -0.98 0.51 -9.72
CA GLY A 75 -1.21 1.31 -10.92
C GLY A 75 -2.61 1.01 -11.47
N ASP A 76 -2.68 0.65 -12.76
CA ASP A 76 -3.91 0.24 -13.43
C ASP A 76 -4.13 -1.29 -13.41
N VAL A 77 -3.23 -2.05 -12.79
CA VAL A 77 -3.28 -3.53 -12.78
C VAL A 77 -4.14 -3.99 -11.61
N LEU A 78 -5.23 -4.71 -11.89
CA LEU A 78 -5.98 -5.44 -10.87
C LEU A 78 -5.13 -6.62 -10.39
N VAL A 79 -4.70 -6.59 -9.13
CA VAL A 79 -3.79 -7.60 -8.56
C VAL A 79 -4.48 -8.55 -7.59
N ALA A 80 -5.54 -8.11 -6.93
CA ALA A 80 -6.35 -8.97 -6.07
C ALA A 80 -7.84 -8.62 -6.16
N GLU A 81 -8.68 -9.64 -6.15
CA GLU A 81 -10.14 -9.56 -6.07
C GLU A 81 -10.68 -10.87 -5.49
N LYS A 82 -11.94 -10.89 -5.04
CA LYS A 82 -12.61 -12.12 -4.59
C LYS A 82 -11.83 -12.86 -3.49
N GLY A 83 -11.13 -12.10 -2.65
CA GLY A 83 -10.36 -12.61 -1.52
C GLY A 83 -9.01 -13.24 -1.88
N GLY A 84 -8.55 -13.12 -3.12
CA GLY A 84 -7.28 -13.68 -3.55
C GLY A 84 -6.63 -12.93 -4.71
N ARG A 85 -5.56 -13.50 -5.24
CA ARG A 85 -4.88 -12.97 -6.43
C ARG A 85 -5.86 -12.98 -7.62
N ALA A 86 -5.92 -11.87 -8.36
CA ALA A 86 -6.75 -11.81 -9.55
C ALA A 86 -6.27 -12.86 -10.59
N SER A 87 -7.21 -13.52 -11.26
CA SER A 87 -6.87 -14.58 -12.22
C SER A 87 -6.11 -14.06 -13.44
N SER A 88 -6.36 -12.81 -13.82
CA SER A 88 -5.69 -12.10 -14.91
C SER A 88 -4.32 -11.55 -14.52
N TYR A 89 -3.96 -11.57 -13.23
CA TYR A 89 -2.72 -11.00 -12.74
C TYR A 89 -1.53 -11.95 -12.89
N THR A 90 -0.43 -11.40 -13.40
CA THR A 90 0.90 -12.01 -13.43
C THR A 90 1.88 -11.19 -12.61
N GLU A 91 2.86 -11.85 -11.99
CA GLU A 91 3.87 -11.16 -11.19
C GLU A 91 4.67 -10.12 -12.00
N ALA A 92 4.90 -10.38 -13.28
CA ALA A 92 5.58 -9.46 -14.18
C ALA A 92 4.86 -8.11 -14.32
N GLN A 93 3.52 -8.09 -14.28
CA GLN A 93 2.75 -6.85 -14.32
C GLN A 93 2.94 -6.05 -13.03
N GLY A 94 2.86 -6.69 -11.87
CA GLY A 94 3.10 -6.02 -10.59
C GLY A 94 4.54 -5.51 -10.48
N GLN A 95 5.51 -6.32 -10.91
CA GLN A 95 6.91 -5.97 -10.94
C GLN A 95 7.20 -4.76 -11.83
N ALA A 96 6.52 -4.65 -12.97
CA ALA A 96 6.64 -3.50 -13.87
C ALA A 96 6.20 -2.21 -13.15
N VAL A 97 5.07 -2.25 -12.44
CA VAL A 97 4.60 -1.09 -11.66
C VAL A 97 5.56 -0.74 -10.52
N MET A 98 6.02 -1.74 -9.76
CA MET A 98 6.91 -1.54 -8.61
C MET A 98 8.27 -0.94 -8.97
N LYS A 99 8.73 -1.11 -10.22
CA LYS A 99 9.99 -0.52 -10.70
C LYS A 99 9.94 1.01 -10.78
N HIS A 100 8.76 1.60 -10.95
CA HIS A 100 8.64 3.06 -11.00
C HIS A 100 8.97 3.71 -9.65
N PRO A 101 9.53 4.94 -9.66
CA PRO A 101 9.76 5.71 -8.44
C PRO A 101 8.46 6.23 -7.83
N GLU A 102 7.41 6.42 -8.65
CA GLU A 102 6.08 6.77 -8.17
C GLU A 102 5.13 5.59 -8.38
N ILE A 103 4.53 5.11 -7.29
CA ILE A 103 3.67 3.93 -7.28
C ILE A 103 2.29 4.35 -6.77
N SER A 104 1.26 4.01 -7.53
CA SER A 104 -0.13 4.17 -7.09
C SER A 104 -0.69 2.83 -6.65
N MET A 105 -1.40 2.81 -5.52
CA MET A 105 -2.15 1.67 -5.04
C MET A 105 -3.59 2.12 -4.78
N ARG A 106 -4.55 1.44 -5.39
CA ARG A 106 -5.97 1.75 -5.23
C ARG A 106 -6.72 0.55 -4.66
N ILE A 107 -7.45 0.76 -3.58
CA ILE A 107 -8.18 -0.27 -2.83
C ILE A 107 -9.65 0.10 -2.82
N LEU A 108 -10.50 -0.76 -3.37
CA LEU A 108 -11.96 -0.57 -3.34
C LEU A 108 -12.52 -1.47 -2.26
N LEU A 109 -13.15 -0.88 -1.24
CA LEU A 109 -13.78 -1.64 -0.16
C LEU A 109 -15.19 -2.13 -0.55
N ASN A 110 -15.86 -1.45 -1.49
CA ASN A 110 -17.20 -1.79 -1.98
C ASN A 110 -18.27 -1.82 -0.87
N ARG A 111 -18.25 -0.81 0.00
CA ARG A 111 -19.13 -0.66 1.18
C ARG A 111 -19.89 0.68 1.24
N GLY A 112 -19.55 1.65 0.40
CA GLY A 112 -20.17 2.98 0.39
C GLY A 112 -19.51 3.89 -0.64
N HIS A 113 -19.45 5.20 -0.33
CA HIS A 113 -18.92 6.23 -1.23
C HIS A 113 -17.77 7.04 -0.63
N ALA A 114 -17.35 6.72 0.59
CA ALA A 114 -16.25 7.40 1.24
C ALA A 114 -14.91 7.05 0.58
N LYS A 115 -13.95 7.97 0.70
CA LYS A 115 -12.61 7.78 0.15
C LYS A 115 -11.56 8.51 0.98
N ALA A 116 -10.34 7.97 0.99
CA ALA A 116 -9.19 8.63 1.58
C ALA A 116 -7.94 8.38 0.74
N THR A 117 -7.09 9.40 0.64
CA THR A 117 -5.77 9.29 0.02
C THR A 117 -4.71 9.57 1.07
N ILE A 118 -3.74 8.67 1.19
CA ILE A 118 -2.57 8.81 2.05
C ILE A 118 -1.32 8.65 1.18
N TRP A 119 -0.29 9.43 1.49
CA TRP A 119 1.01 9.31 0.86
C TRP A 119 2.02 8.77 1.86
N THR A 120 2.89 7.88 1.38
CA THR A 120 4.01 7.34 2.15
C THR A 120 5.21 7.14 1.24
N CYS A 121 6.34 6.78 1.83
CA CYS A 121 7.54 6.35 1.12
C CYS A 121 7.87 4.89 1.42
N ASP A 122 8.91 4.36 0.81
CA ASP A 122 9.49 3.06 1.13
C ASP A 122 10.32 3.08 2.43
N PHE A 123 10.96 1.95 2.77
CA PHE A 123 11.88 1.82 3.89
C PHE A 123 13.17 1.19 3.35
N SER A 124 14.18 2.03 3.14
CA SER A 124 15.47 1.66 2.54
C SER A 124 16.57 1.43 3.58
N TYR A 125 17.73 0.97 3.12
CA TYR A 125 18.94 0.91 3.94
C TYR A 125 19.42 2.31 4.39
N ASP A 126 19.26 3.33 3.55
CA ASP A 126 19.71 4.69 3.86
C ASP A 126 18.90 5.30 5.00
N TYR A 127 17.61 4.97 5.12
CA TYR A 127 16.83 5.36 6.30
C TYR A 127 17.49 4.86 7.60
N VAL A 128 17.90 3.58 7.63
CA VAL A 128 18.57 2.98 8.79
C VAL A 128 19.92 3.66 9.03
N LYS A 129 20.72 3.83 7.98
CA LYS A 129 22.05 4.43 8.06
C LYS A 129 21.98 5.86 8.63
N ILE A 130 21.12 6.70 8.04
CA ILE A 130 20.91 8.08 8.49
C ILE A 130 20.55 8.08 9.98
N ASN A 131 19.56 7.29 10.38
CA ASN A 131 19.02 7.31 11.75
C ASN A 131 19.85 6.53 12.79
N ALA A 132 20.76 5.64 12.38
CA ALA A 132 21.66 4.92 13.28
C ALA A 132 22.99 5.65 13.51
N ASP A 133 23.42 6.45 12.54
CA ASP A 133 24.67 7.23 12.61
C ASP A 133 24.49 8.60 13.27
N TYR A 134 23.25 9.02 13.55
CA TYR A 134 22.99 10.17 14.40
C TYR A 134 23.52 9.88 15.81
N ARG A 135 24.62 10.54 16.18
CA ARG A 135 24.99 10.69 17.59
C ARG A 135 23.80 11.25 18.36
N THR A 136 23.50 10.60 19.48
CA THR A 136 22.53 11.03 20.51
C THR A 136 22.80 12.44 21.00
#